data_AF-A0A941RM64-F1
#
_entry.id   AF-A0A941RM64-F1
#
_cell.length_a   1.000
_cell.length_b   1.000
_cell.length_c   1.000
_cell.angle_alpha   90.00
_cell.angle_beta   90.00
_cell.angle_gamma   90.00
#
_symmetry.space_group_name_H-M   'P 1'
#
loop_
_entity.id
_entity.type
_entity.pdbx_description
1 polymer ?
#
loop_
_entity_poly.entity_id
_entity_poly.type
_entity_poly.pdbx_seq_one_letter_code
_entity_poly.pdbx_strand_id
1 'polypeptide(L)'
;LDQLAISQGSRFFSYRWRDQPPIPPPEIVRSASNMHIIPASEEVASALDAVEAGDNLRIDGWLVRIDRKDGWHWVSSLRRDDSGDGACELVYACTITRE
;
A
#
# COMPACT_ATOMS: atom_id res chain seq x y z
N LEU A 1 -3.69 11.39 -11.11
CA LEU A 1 -3.77 11.54 -9.63
C LEU A 1 -4.09 12.97 -9.22
N ASP A 2 -3.81 13.96 -10.07
CA ASP A 2 -3.92 15.41 -9.82
C ASP A 2 -5.29 15.93 -9.35
N GLN A 3 -6.35 15.14 -9.51
CA GLN A 3 -7.70 15.46 -9.05
C GLN A 3 -8.01 14.95 -7.63
N LEU A 4 -7.09 14.17 -7.02
CA LEU A 4 -7.19 13.65 -5.67
C LEU A 4 -6.08 14.23 -4.79
N ALA A 5 -6.47 14.82 -3.66
CA ALA A 5 -5.55 15.06 -2.56
C ALA A 5 -5.43 13.76 -1.77
N ILE A 6 -4.22 13.19 -1.71
CA ILE A 6 -3.92 11.93 -1.02
C ILE A 6 -2.95 12.21 0.12
N SER A 7 -3.19 11.62 1.28
CA SER A 7 -2.27 11.63 2.42
C SER A 7 -2.29 10.29 3.13
N GLN A 8 -1.11 9.80 3.52
CA GLN A 8 -0.94 8.60 4.33
C GLN A 8 -0.26 8.99 5.64
N GLY A 9 -0.68 8.38 6.75
CA GLY A 9 -0.06 8.59 8.06
C GLY A 9 -0.46 7.52 9.06
N SER A 10 0.51 7.06 9.87
CA SER A 10 0.34 5.95 10.82
C SER A 10 -0.40 4.75 10.16
N ARG A 11 -1.65 4.51 10.54
CA ARG A 11 -2.50 3.42 10.04
C ARG A 11 -3.60 3.86 9.07
N PHE A 12 -3.57 5.11 8.59
CA PHE A 12 -4.66 5.67 7.81
C PHE A 12 -4.19 6.15 6.43
N PHE A 13 -4.94 5.74 5.41
CA PHE A 13 -4.93 6.33 4.08
C PHE A 13 -6.13 7.25 3.96
N SER A 14 -5.91 8.51 3.59
CA SER A 14 -6.98 9.48 3.39
C SER A 14 -6.89 10.06 1.99
N TYR A 15 -8.05 10.22 1.35
CA TYR A 15 -8.16 10.87 0.05
C TYR A 15 -9.36 11.83 0.05
N ARG A 16 -9.27 12.89 -0.76
CA ARG A 16 -10.34 13.86 -0.98
C ARG A 16 -10.30 14.37 -2.42
N TRP A 17 -11.47 14.60 -3.00
CA TRP A 17 -11.63 15.32 -4.27
C TRP A 17 -12.44 16.60 -4.05
N ARG A 18 -12.34 17.55 -4.98
CA ARG A 18 -13.01 18.86 -4.88
C ARG A 18 -14.42 18.85 -5.47
N ASP A 19 -14.55 18.47 -6.74
CA ASP A 19 -15.81 18.52 -7.49
C ASP A 19 -16.41 17.12 -7.63
N GLN A 20 -16.03 16.40 -8.69
CA GLN A 20 -16.42 15.01 -8.91
C GLN A 20 -15.22 14.08 -8.73
N PRO A 21 -15.45 12.84 -8.25
CA PRO A 21 -14.37 11.87 -8.11
C PRO A 21 -13.88 11.44 -9.50
N PRO A 22 -12.57 11.21 -9.70
CA PRO A 22 -12.01 10.88 -11.01
C PRO A 22 -12.42 9.49 -11.53
N ILE A 23 -12.83 8.60 -10.63
CA ILE A 23 -13.41 7.27 -10.88
C ILE A 23 -14.53 7.05 -9.84
N PRO A 24 -15.44 6.07 -10.01
CA PRO A 24 -16.49 5.78 -9.03
C PRO A 24 -15.93 5.62 -7.60
N PRO A 25 -16.55 6.23 -6.56
CA PRO A 25 -16.04 6.14 -5.19
C PRO A 25 -15.79 4.72 -4.67
N PRO A 26 -16.63 3.70 -4.97
CA PRO A 26 -16.34 2.33 -4.56
C PRO A 26 -15.04 1.76 -5.17
N GLU A 27 -14.65 2.24 -6.34
CA GLU A 27 -13.39 1.88 -6.99
C GLU A 27 -12.22 2.56 -6.28
N ILE A 28 -12.33 3.85 -5.94
CA ILE A 28 -11.32 4.56 -5.14
C ILE A 28 -11.10 3.85 -3.80
N VAL A 29 -12.18 3.49 -3.08
CA VAL A 29 -12.09 2.79 -1.78
C VAL A 29 -11.29 1.49 -1.91
N ARG A 30 -11.55 0.69 -2.95
CA ARG A 30 -10.86 -0.59 -3.17
C ARG A 30 -9.41 -0.43 -3.64
N SER A 31 -9.08 0.70 -4.25
CA SER A 31 -7.72 0.98 -4.71
C SER A 31 -6.88 1.77 -3.70
N ALA A 32 -7.51 2.29 -2.64
CA ALA A 32 -6.88 3.13 -1.64
C ALA A 32 -6.50 2.33 -0.39
N SER A 33 -5.22 1.95 -0.27
CA SER A 33 -4.69 1.27 0.91
C SER A 33 -3.43 1.94 1.46
N ASN A 34 -3.24 1.83 2.77
CA ASN A 34 -1.98 2.15 3.41
C ASN A 34 -1.11 0.89 3.40
N MET A 35 0.05 0.97 2.75
CA MET A 35 0.91 -0.19 2.50
C MET A 35 2.13 -0.19 3.43
N HIS A 36 2.49 -1.37 3.93
CA HIS A 36 3.74 -1.65 4.62
C HIS A 36 4.51 -2.66 3.80
N ILE A 37 5.72 -2.33 3.36
CA ILE A 37 6.46 -3.16 2.40
C ILE A 37 7.68 -3.79 3.06
N ILE A 38 7.84 -5.10 2.89
CA ILE A 38 9.00 -5.89 3.29
C ILE A 38 9.77 -6.24 2.02
N PRO A 39 11.01 -5.77 1.83
CA PRO A 39 11.81 -6.15 0.67
C PRO A 39 12.26 -7.61 0.76
N ALA A 40 12.15 -8.35 -0.34
CA ALA A 40 12.63 -9.73 -0.45
C ALA A 40 14.16 -9.84 -0.57
N SER A 41 14.83 -8.77 -1.02
CA SER A 41 16.27 -8.74 -1.23
C SER A 41 16.84 -7.31 -1.03
N GLU A 42 18.16 -7.20 -0.98
CA GLU A 42 18.85 -5.89 -0.89
C GLU A 42 18.58 -5.01 -2.12
N GLU A 43 18.43 -5.61 -3.31
CA GLU A 43 18.12 -4.88 -4.54
C GLU A 43 16.72 -4.26 -4.46
N VAL A 44 15.72 -4.99 -3.94
CA VAL A 44 14.36 -4.46 -3.73
C VAL A 44 14.37 -3.36 -2.66
N ALA A 45 15.15 -3.52 -1.59
CA ALA A 45 15.30 -2.51 -0.56
C ALA A 45 15.89 -1.21 -1.14
N SER A 46 16.95 -1.31 -1.94
CA SER A 46 17.56 -0.18 -2.63
C SER A 46 16.59 0.50 -3.60
N ALA A 47 15.80 -0.29 -4.34
CA ALA A 47 14.77 0.25 -5.23
C ALA A 47 13.68 1.00 -4.47
N LEU A 48 13.26 0.51 -3.30
CA LEU A 48 12.31 1.17 -2.39
C LEU A 48 12.88 2.49 -1.85
N ASP A 49 14.13 2.49 -1.40
CA ASP A 49 14.78 3.68 -0.83
C ASP A 49 14.92 4.81 -1.85
N ALA A 50 14.97 4.49 -3.14
CA ALA A 50 15.04 5.46 -4.22
C ALA A 50 13.66 6.04 -4.61
N VAL A 51 12.55 5.50 -4.11
CA VAL A 51 11.19 5.95 -4.46
C VAL A 51 10.93 7.37 -3.95
N GLU A 52 10.37 8.21 -4.81
CA GLU A 52 10.01 9.58 -4.49
C GLU A 52 8.49 9.82 -4.61
N ALA A 53 8.02 10.90 -3.99
CA ALA A 53 6.63 11.31 -4.10
C ALA A 53 6.26 11.62 -5.55
N GLY A 54 5.24 10.95 -6.06
CA GLY A 54 4.77 11.09 -7.45
C GLY A 54 5.22 9.98 -8.39
N ASP A 55 6.09 9.08 -7.94
CA ASP A 55 6.46 7.89 -8.72
C ASP A 55 5.25 6.97 -8.93
N ASN A 56 5.08 6.51 -10.17
CA ASN A 56 4.19 5.40 -10.49
C ASN A 56 5.01 4.11 -10.45
N LEU A 57 4.58 3.18 -9.60
CA LEU A 57 5.31 1.95 -9.35
C LEU A 57 4.41 0.74 -9.57
N ARG A 58 5.00 -0.31 -10.14
CA ARG A 58 4.49 -1.66 -10.07
C ARG A 58 5.27 -2.44 -9.03
N ILE A 59 4.55 -3.10 -8.14
CA ILE A 59 5.09 -3.97 -7.09
C ILE A 59 4.55 -5.38 -7.34
N ASP A 60 5.45 -6.34 -7.53
CA ASP A 60 5.12 -7.76 -7.63
C ASP A 60 5.54 -8.47 -6.33
N GLY A 61 4.60 -9.20 -5.71
CA GLY A 61 4.80 -9.77 -4.39
C GLY A 61 3.56 -10.44 -3.80
N TRP A 62 3.55 -10.59 -2.47
CA TRP A 62 2.49 -11.28 -1.73
C TRP A 62 1.97 -10.44 -0.57
N LEU A 63 0.67 -10.52 -0.28
CA LEU A 63 0.14 -10.09 1.00
C LEU A 63 0.48 -11.13 2.07
N VAL A 64 1.05 -10.69 3.19
CA VAL A 64 1.60 -11.58 4.22
C VAL A 64 1.13 -11.22 5.63
N ARG A 65 1.17 -12.22 6.51
CA ARG A 65 1.11 -12.07 7.97
C ARG A 65 2.48 -12.44 8.52
N ILE A 66 3.00 -11.68 9.50
CA ILE A 66 4.23 -12.05 10.22
C ILE A 66 3.85 -12.76 11.51
N ASP A 67 4.43 -13.94 11.73
CA ASP A 67 4.33 -14.71 12.97
C ASP A 67 5.73 -14.86 13.58
N ARG A 68 5.94 -14.42 14.82
CA ARG A 68 7.20 -14.60 15.57
C ARG A 68 7.07 -15.68 16.65
N LYS A 69 8.19 -16.33 16.98
CA LYS A 69 8.26 -17.45 17.94
C LYS A 69 7.87 -17.07 19.38
N ASP A 70 7.95 -15.79 19.71
CA ASP A 70 7.55 -15.22 21.02
C ASP A 70 6.05 -14.92 21.10
N GLY A 71 5.26 -15.29 20.08
CA GLY A 71 3.82 -15.05 20.03
C GLY A 71 3.44 -13.64 19.56
N TRP A 72 4.41 -12.85 19.09
CA TRP A 72 4.10 -11.59 18.43
C TRP A 72 3.65 -11.83 16.99
N HIS A 73 2.61 -11.12 16.55
CA HIS A 73 2.07 -11.22 15.21
C HIS A 73 1.83 -9.84 14.61
N TRP A 74 2.11 -9.70 13.31
CA TRP A 74 1.61 -8.58 12.50
C TRP A 74 0.55 -9.12 11.55
N VAL A 75 -0.71 -8.87 11.91
CA VAL A 75 -1.87 -9.21 11.09
C VAL A 75 -2.34 -7.95 10.38
N SER A 76 -2.45 -8.04 9.05
CA SER A 76 -2.97 -7.00 8.17
C SER A 76 -3.88 -7.67 7.13
N SER A 77 -4.51 -6.90 6.24
CA SER A 77 -5.35 -7.47 5.21
C SER A 77 -4.57 -8.42 4.30
N LEU A 78 -5.19 -9.57 4.02
CA LEU A 78 -4.74 -10.54 3.02
C LEU A 78 -5.62 -10.50 1.77
N ARG A 79 -6.39 -9.42 1.59
CA ARG A 79 -7.25 -9.17 0.44
C ARG A 79 -7.01 -7.75 -0.04
N ARG A 80 -7.44 -7.47 -1.27
CA ARG A 80 -7.32 -6.14 -1.91
C ARG A 80 -8.66 -5.39 -1.96
N ASP A 81 -9.74 -6.02 -1.50
CA ASP A 81 -11.11 -5.54 -1.67
C ASP A 81 -11.76 -5.05 -0.36
N ASP A 82 -11.00 -5.01 0.73
CA ASP A 82 -11.45 -4.54 2.04
C ASP A 82 -11.10 -3.06 2.30
N SER A 83 -11.77 -2.46 3.29
CA SER A 83 -11.61 -1.05 3.63
C SER A 83 -11.89 -0.83 5.12
N GLY A 84 -11.36 0.27 5.68
CA GLY A 84 -11.54 0.62 7.09
C GLY A 84 -10.41 0.10 7.98
N ASP A 85 -10.70 -0.07 9.27
CA ASP A 85 -9.71 -0.53 10.25
C ASP A 85 -9.27 -1.98 9.94
N GLY A 86 -7.95 -2.20 9.88
CA GLY A 86 -7.37 -3.48 9.48
C GLY A 86 -7.14 -3.68 7.98
N ALA A 87 -7.59 -2.76 7.12
CA ALA A 87 -7.40 -2.84 5.66
C ALA A 87 -5.99 -2.45 5.17
N CYS A 88 -5.06 -2.16 6.10
CA CYS A 88 -3.66 -1.96 5.73
C CYS A 88 -3.11 -3.24 5.09
N GLU A 89 -2.26 -3.08 4.08
CA GLU A 89 -1.65 -4.20 3.37
C GLU A 89 -0.18 -4.35 3.81
N LEU A 90 0.19 -5.51 4.34
CA LEU A 90 1.59 -5.90 4.52
C LEU A 90 2.04 -6.72 3.31
N VAL A 91 2.93 -6.14 2.52
CA VAL A 91 3.39 -6.69 1.24
C VAL A 91 4.82 -7.19 1.37
N TYR A 92 5.06 -8.46 1.08
CA TYR A 92 6.39 -8.98 0.79
C TYR A 92 6.70 -8.76 -0.70
N ALA A 93 7.54 -7.77 -1.00
CA ALA A 93 7.83 -7.34 -2.36
C ALA A 93 9.04 -8.08 -2.94
N CYS A 94 8.81 -8.78 -4.05
CA CYS A 94 9.85 -9.50 -4.78
C CYS A 94 10.49 -8.62 -5.87
N THR A 95 9.72 -7.71 -6.45
CA THR A 95 10.18 -6.80 -7.51
C THR A 95 9.47 -5.46 -7.38
N ILE A 96 10.21 -4.38 -7.67
CA ILE A 96 9.64 -3.04 -7.85
C ILE A 96 10.16 -2.45 -9.16
N THR A 97 9.25 -1.95 -9.99
CA THR A 97 9.56 -1.30 -11.26
C THR A 97 8.84 0.04 -11.36
N ARG A 98 9.53 1.06 -11.87
CA ARG A 98 8.92 2.35 -12.23
C ARG A 98 8.17 2.22 -13.55
N GLU A 99 7.00 2.83 -13.63
CA GLU A 99 6.19 2.96 -14.85
C GLU A 99 6.30 4.35 -15.49
#